data_AF-A0A920R991-F1
#
_entry.id   AF-A0A920R991-F1
#
_cell.length_a   1.000
_cell.length_b   1.000
_cell.length_c   1.000
_cell.angle_alpha   90.00
_cell.angle_beta   90.00
_cell.angle_gamma   90.00
#
_symmetry.space_group_name_H-M   'P 1'
#
loop_
_entity.id
_entity.type
_entity.pdbx_description
1 polymer ?
#
loop_
_entity_poly.entity_id
_entity_poly.type
_entity_poly.pdbx_seq_one_letter_code
_entity_poly.pdbx_strand_id
1 'polypeptide(L)' 'MREALKDAPENTMSRPDGIVDRLIDETSGEPATPGDPNAIFEYFRSEKSTRTHRHTTSWP' A
#
# COMPACT_ATOMS: atom_id res chain seq x y z
N MET A 1 -3.67 20.28 -17.61
CA MET A 1 -4.22 19.08 -18.29
C MET A 1 -5.73 19.14 -18.59
N ARG A 2 -6.54 19.96 -17.89
CA ARG A 2 -8.01 20.01 -18.08
C ARG A 2 -8.47 20.11 -19.54
N GLU A 3 -7.92 21.04 -20.34
CA GLU A 3 -8.34 21.23 -21.73
C GLU A 3 -7.87 20.12 -22.68
N ALA A 4 -6.69 19.54 -22.43
CA ALA A 4 -6.12 18.47 -23.24
C ALA A 4 -6.84 17.12 -23.07
N LEU A 5 -7.44 16.89 -21.89
CA LEU A 5 -8.14 15.65 -21.56
C LEU A 5 -9.67 15.75 -21.67
N LYS A 6 -10.21 16.90 -22.09
CA LYS A 6 -11.66 17.19 -22.03
C LYS A 6 -12.54 16.16 -22.77
N ASP A 7 -12.02 15.59 -23.86
CA ASP A 7 -12.71 14.61 -24.72
C ASP A 7 -12.01 13.24 -24.69
N ALA A 8 -10.96 13.08 -23.87
CA ALA A 8 -10.26 11.82 -23.74
C ALA A 8 -11.02 10.95 -22.72
N PRO A 9 -11.42 9.71 -23.08
CA PRO A 9 -11.99 8.80 -22.11
C PRO A 9 -10.96 8.50 -21.01
N GLU A 10 -11.44 8.27 -19.80
CA GLU A 10 -10.59 7.81 -18.72
C GLU A 10 -9.93 6.48 -19.13
N ASN A 11 -8.60 6.45 -19.11
CA ASN A 11 -7.81 5.27 -19.42
C ASN A 11 -6.97 4.91 -18.20
N THR A 12 -7.52 4.04 -17.36
CA THR A 12 -6.82 3.53 -16.19
C THR A 12 -5.90 2.38 -16.59
N MET A 13 -4.68 2.38 -16.06
CA MET A 13 -3.79 1.24 -16.24
C MET A 13 -4.32 0.04 -15.46
N SER A 14 -4.32 -1.14 -16.10
CA SER A 14 -4.54 -2.39 -15.37
C SER A 14 -3.48 -2.55 -14.30
N ARG A 15 -3.88 -3.08 -13.13
CA ARG A 15 -2.95 -3.34 -12.03
C ARG A 15 -1.84 -4.29 -12.52
N PRO A 16 -0.56 -3.88 -12.45
CA PRO A 16 0.55 -4.76 -12.80
C PRO A 16 0.65 -5.96 -11.86
N ASP A 17 1.23 -7.05 -12.37
CA ASP A 17 1.60 -8.19 -11.53
C ASP A 17 2.56 -7.77 -10.41
N GLY A 18 2.44 -8.43 -9.26
CA GLY A 18 3.28 -8.13 -8.10
C GLY A 18 2.89 -6.86 -7.35
N ILE A 19 1.69 -6.32 -7.54
CA ILE A 19 1.09 -5.32 -6.65
C ILE A 19 0.13 -6.02 -5.68
N VAL A 20 0.27 -5.72 -4.39
CA VAL A 20 -0.55 -6.25 -3.30
C VAL A 20 -1.18 -5.13 -2.50
N ASP A 21 -2.36 -5.39 -1.96
CA ASP A 21 -3.10 -4.43 -1.14
C ASP A 21 -2.81 -4.74 0.33
N ARG A 22 -2.45 -3.72 1.10
CA ARG A 22 -2.20 -3.86 2.54
C ARG A 22 -2.99 -2.81 3.31
N LEU A 23 -3.48 -3.23 4.47
CA LEU A 23 -4.04 -2.32 5.46
C LEU A 23 -2.90 -1.74 6.29
N ILE A 24 -2.78 -0.42 6.30
CA ILE A 24 -1.75 0.32 7.05
C ILE A 24 -2.38 1.45 7.85
N ASP A 25 -1.71 1.89 8.91
CA ASP A 25 -2.05 3.13 9.61
C ASP A 25 -1.50 4.33 8.82
N GLU A 26 -2.35 5.31 8.51
CA GLU A 26 -1.97 6.44 7.64
C GLU A 26 -0.86 7.32 8.24
N THR A 27 -0.73 7.34 9.56
CA THR A 27 0.20 8.23 10.26
C THR A 27 1.60 7.61 10.34
N SER A 28 1.68 6.31 10.61
CA SER A 28 2.94 5.58 10.82
C SER A 28 3.41 4.81 9.59
N GLY A 29 2.50 4.45 8.68
CA GLY A 29 2.77 3.57 7.54
C GLY A 29 2.98 2.11 7.91
N GLU A 30 2.76 1.73 9.17
CA GLU A 30 2.91 0.35 9.65
C GLU A 30 1.61 -0.45 9.44
N PRO A 31 1.67 -1.79 9.43
CA PRO A 31 0.48 -2.63 9.27
C PRO A 31 -0.58 -2.34 10.34
N ALA A 32 -1.81 -2.09 9.90
CA ALA A 32 -2.96 -1.87 10.78
C ALA A 32 -3.85 -3.11 10.89
N THR A 33 -4.68 -3.13 11.93
CA THR A 33 -5.71 -4.15 12.16
C THR A 33 -7.08 -3.60 11.70
N PRO A 34 -7.99 -4.45 11.18
CA PRO A 34 -9.35 -4.00 10.87
C PRO A 34 -10.03 -3.37 12.09
N GLY A 35 -10.54 -2.15 11.93
CA GLY A 35 -11.19 -1.40 12.99
C GLY A 35 -10.31 -0.31 13.63
N ASP A 36 -9.02 -0.26 13.30
CA ASP A 36 -8.18 0.88 13.67
C ASP A 36 -8.72 2.15 12.97
N PRO A 37 -8.87 3.28 13.69
CA PRO A 37 -9.55 4.46 13.18
C PRO A 37 -8.82 5.14 12.00
N ASN A 38 -7.51 4.89 11.90
CA ASN A 38 -6.61 5.48 10.91
C ASN A 38 -6.19 4.46 9.83
N ALA A 39 -6.88 3.32 9.75
CA ALA A 39 -6.54 2.26 8.81
C ALA A 39 -6.97 2.61 7.38
N ILE A 40 -6.03 2.54 6.45
CA ILE A 40 -6.24 2.75 5.01
C ILE A 40 -5.68 1.57 4.20
N PHE A 41 -6.22 1.36 3.00
CA PHE A 41 -5.63 0.44 2.03
C PHE A 41 -4.63 1.17 1.15
N GLU A 42 -3.44 0.59 1.03
CA GLU A 42 -2.37 1.13 0.19
C GLU A 42 -1.77 0.02 -0.71
N TYR A 43 -1.29 0.43 -1.88
CA TYR A 43 -0.73 -0.47 -2.89
C TYR A 43 0.78 -0.61 -2.72
N PHE A 44 1.23 -1.85 -2.52
CA PHE A 44 2.65 -2.16 -2.37
C PHE A 44 3.13 -3.10 -3.46
N ARG A 45 4.38 -2.92 -3.88
CA ARG A 45 5.11 -3.98 -4.59
C ARG A 45 5.31 -5.17 -3.66
N SER A 46 5.02 -6.37 -4.15
CA SER A 46 5.14 -7.63 -3.43
C SER A 46 6.53 -7.81 -2.80
N GLU A 47 7.59 -7.47 -3.53
CA GLU A 47 8.98 -7.50 -3.06
C GLU A 47 9.25 -6.61 -1.84
N LYS A 48 8.51 -5.50 -1.69
CA LYS A 48 8.64 -4.55 -0.58
C LYS A 48 7.63 -4.78 0.54
N SER A 49 6.76 -5.78 0.40
CA SER A 49 5.65 -6.02 1.34
C SER A 49 6.03 -6.87 2.56
N THR A 50 7.30 -7.27 2.72
CA THR A 50 7.78 -8.01 3.89
C THR A 50 8.73 -7.16 4.72
N ARG A 51 8.20 -6.41 5.68
CA ARG A 51 8.99 -5.85 6.80
C ARG A 51 8.70 -6.68 8.05
N THR A 52 9.01 -7.97 8.00
CA THR A 52 8.99 -8.84 9.18
C THR A 52 10.17 -8.46 10.08
N HIS A 53 9.99 -7.45 10.94
CA HIS A 53 10.88 -7.25 12.09
C HIS A 53 10.57 -8.35 13.12
N ARG A 54 11.11 -9.56 12.90
CA ARG A 54 11.34 -10.48 14.01
C ARG A 54 12.53 -9.94 14.80
N HIS A 55 12.27 -8.97 15.68
CA HIS A 55 13.18 -8.67 16.78
C HIS A 55 13.11 -9.83 17.79
N THR A 56 13.81 -10.91 17.51
CA THR A 56 14.18 -11.88 18.55
C THR A 56 15.65 -11.69 18.85
N THR A 57 15.96 -10.67 19.66
CA THR A 57 17.28 -10.58 20.28
C THR A 57 17.28 -11.55 21.46
N SER A 58 17.83 -12.74 21.24
CA SER A 58 18.41 -13.55 22.31
C SER A 58 19.83 -13.89 21.87
N TRP A 59 20.82 -13.22 22.44
CA TRP A 59 22.21 -13.70 22.51
C TRP A 59 22.50 -13.95 24.01
N PRO A 60 23.26 -15.01 24.36
CA PRO A 60 23.46 -15.51 25.72
C PRO A 60 24.39 -14.64 26.57
#